data_AF-A0AA39X000-F1
#
_entry.id   AF-A0AA39X000-F1
#
_cell.length_a   1.000
_cell.length_b   1.000
_cell.length_c   1.000
_cell.angle_alpha   90.00
_cell.angle_beta   90.00
_cell.angle_gamma   90.00
#
_symmetry.space_group_name_H-M   'P 1'
#
loop_
_entity.id
_entity.type
_entity.pdbx_description
1 polymer ?
#
loop_
_entity_poly.entity_id
_entity_poly.type
_entity_poly.pdbx_seq_one_letter_code
_entity_poly.pdbx_strand_id
1 'polypeptide(L)'
;MMRLSAAHCRLSLPESPLYDVLSYIWGATDATKGIVVDGRRLEVTVSLESALRRLRCDEPRQLWVDAVCIDRNNEEEKRRNNP
;
A
#
# COMPACT_ATOMS: atom_id res chain seq x y z
N MET A 1 -2.16 -15.98 4.96
CA MET A 1 -2.43 -14.82 4.09
C MET A 1 -2.49 -13.57 4.96
N MET A 2 -1.74 -12.51 4.64
CA MET A 2 -1.65 -11.30 5.48
C MET A 2 -2.87 -10.41 5.27
N ARG A 3 -3.51 -9.96 6.35
CA ARG A 3 -4.68 -9.08 6.33
C ARG A 3 -4.31 -7.72 6.90
N LEU A 4 -4.68 -6.67 6.20
CA LEU A 4 -4.50 -5.27 6.56
C LEU A 4 -5.82 -4.54 6.38
N SER A 5 -5.97 -3.40 7.05
CA SER A 5 -7.06 -2.46 6.83
C SER A 5 -6.50 -1.14 6.28
N ALA A 6 -7.14 -0.57 5.27
CA ALA A 6 -6.81 0.77 4.78
C ALA A 6 -7.88 1.77 5.23
N ALA A 7 -7.45 2.99 5.48
CA ALA A 7 -8.34 4.10 5.79
C ALA A 7 -7.90 5.31 4.95
N HIS A 8 -8.87 6.02 4.37
CA HIS A 8 -8.61 7.29 3.72
C HIS A 8 -8.56 8.38 4.78
N CYS A 9 -7.43 9.06 4.92
CA CYS A 9 -7.33 10.21 5.82
C CYS A 9 -6.95 11.48 5.06
N ARG A 10 -7.61 12.59 5.40
CA ARG A 10 -7.30 13.90 4.86
C ARG A 10 -6.26 14.57 5.75
N LEU A 11 -5.04 14.72 5.24
CA LEU A 11 -3.89 15.28 5.98
C LEU A 11 -4.03 16.76 6.36
N SER A 12 -5.06 17.46 5.87
CA SER A 12 -5.30 18.88 6.16
C SER A 12 -6.16 19.12 7.41
N LEU A 13 -6.47 18.08 8.20
CA LEU A 13 -7.32 18.18 9.38
C LEU A 13 -6.50 18.14 10.67
N PRO A 14 -6.90 18.89 11.71
CA PRO A 14 -6.20 18.91 13.00
C PRO A 14 -6.17 17.55 13.70
N GLU A 15 -7.11 16.65 13.35
CA GLU A 15 -7.19 15.27 13.83
C GLU A 15 -6.45 14.28 12.91
N SER A 16 -5.38 14.72 12.25
CA SER A 16 -4.61 13.81 11.40
C SER A 16 -3.99 12.70 12.24
N PRO A 17 -4.16 11.42 11.84
CA PRO A 17 -3.55 10.31 12.52
C PRO A 17 -2.04 10.42 12.44
N LEU A 18 -1.35 9.97 13.49
CA LEU A 18 0.09 9.73 13.41
C LEU A 18 0.32 8.52 12.51
N TYR A 19 1.04 8.72 11.40
CA TYR A 19 1.41 7.66 10.48
C TYR A 19 2.92 7.62 10.29
N ASP A 20 3.46 6.40 10.24
CA ASP A 20 4.83 6.19 9.82
C ASP A 20 4.86 5.98 8.29
N VAL A 21 5.85 6.56 7.64
CA VAL A 21 6.07 6.40 6.20
C VAL A 21 6.96 5.19 5.95
N LEU A 22 6.49 4.25 5.15
CA LEU A 22 7.31 3.10 4.75
C LEU A 22 8.16 3.42 3.53
N SER A 23 9.46 3.61 3.74
CA SER A 23 10.45 3.63 2.65
C SER A 23 10.96 2.22 2.41
N TYR A 24 10.72 1.68 1.20
CA TYR A 24 11.18 0.35 0.80
C TYR A 24 11.78 0.41 -0.59
N ILE A 25 12.71 -0.50 -0.88
CA ILE A 25 13.27 -0.62 -2.23
C ILE A 25 12.17 -1.17 -3.14
N TRP A 26 11.88 -0.42 -4.20
CA TRP A 26 11.12 -0.91 -5.35
C TRP A 26 12.03 -1.90 -6.09
N GLY A 27 12.12 -3.12 -5.55
CA GLY A 27 12.90 -4.21 -6.13
C GLY A 27 12.34 -4.64 -7.47
N ALA A 28 12.96 -5.68 -8.06
CA ALA A 28 12.47 -6.28 -9.28
C ALA A 28 10.98 -6.68 -9.14
N THR A 29 10.18 -6.21 -10.11
CA THR A 29 8.71 -6.34 -10.13
C THR A 29 8.24 -7.69 -10.65
N ASP A 30 9.16 -8.61 -10.92
CA ASP A 30 8.93 -9.94 -11.48
C ASP A 30 8.30 -10.90 -10.48
N ALA A 31 8.55 -10.72 -9.17
CA ALA A 31 7.93 -11.51 -8.11
C ALA A 31 6.91 -10.68 -7.31
N THR A 32 5.63 -11.05 -7.42
CA THR A 32 4.53 -10.51 -6.61
C THR A 32 4.08 -11.52 -5.54
N LYS A 33 3.48 -10.99 -4.46
CA LYS A 33 2.82 -11.75 -3.41
C LYS A 33 1.45 -11.15 -3.12
N GLY A 34 0.48 -12.03 -2.85
CA GLY A 34 -0.87 -11.64 -2.49
C GLY A 34 -0.99 -11.21 -1.03
N ILE A 35 -1.47 -9.99 -0.82
CA ILE A 35 -1.94 -9.49 0.48
C ILE A 35 -3.45 -9.23 0.43
N VAL A 36 -4.11 -9.16 1.57
CA VAL A 36 -5.52 -8.78 1.68
C VAL A 36 -5.64 -7.46 2.39
N VAL A 37 -6.22 -6.46 1.74
CA VAL A 37 -6.49 -5.12 2.29
C VAL A 37 -8.00 -4.89 2.23
N ASP A 38 -8.65 -4.68 3.38
CA ASP A 38 -10.10 -4.49 3.49
C ASP A 38 -10.93 -5.58 2.77
N GLY A 39 -10.45 -6.83 2.84
CA GLY A 39 -11.10 -7.96 2.19
C GLY A 39 -10.82 -8.09 0.68
N ARG A 40 -10.12 -7.13 0.07
CA ARG A 40 -9.68 -7.20 -1.33
C ARG A 40 -8.28 -7.78 -1.43
N ARG A 41 -8.04 -8.65 -2.41
CA ARG A 41 -6.70 -9.20 -2.68
C ARG A 41 -5.91 -8.23 -3.56
N LEU A 42 -4.71 -7.87 -3.12
CA LEU A 42 -3.77 -7.03 -3.85
C LEU A 42 -2.46 -7.80 -4.09
N GLU A 43 -1.89 -7.61 -5.27
CA GLU A 43 -0.57 -8.14 -5.64
C GLU A 43 0.47 -7.04 -5.35
N VAL A 44 1.37 -7.32 -4.42
CA VAL A 44 2.47 -6.40 -4.05
C VAL A 44 3.81 -7.04 -4.32
N THR A 45 4.86 -6.24 -4.47
CA THR A 45 6.21 -6.78 -4.62
C THR A 45 6.62 -7.59 -3.39
N VAL A 46 7.49 -8.58 -3.57
CA VAL A 46 8.05 -9.35 -2.44
C VAL A 46 8.77 -8.45 -1.44
N SER A 47 9.40 -7.37 -1.89
CA SER A 47 10.05 -6.40 -1.00
C SER A 47 9.04 -5.72 -0.08
N LEU A 48 7.89 -5.31 -0.62
CA LEU A 48 6.84 -4.68 0.17
C LEU A 48 6.19 -5.67 1.14
N GLU A 49 5.89 -6.90 0.70
CA GLU A 49 5.35 -7.93 1.59
C GLU A 49 6.29 -8.24 2.75
N SER A 50 7.59 -8.33 2.47
CA SER A 50 8.62 -8.60 3.48
C SER A 50 8.77 -7.43 4.45
N ALA A 51 8.74 -6.19 3.95
CA ALA A 51 8.78 -4.99 4.79
C ALA A 51 7.55 -4.91 5.71
N LEU A 52 6.34 -5.09 5.16
CA LEU A 52 5.10 -5.13 5.93
C LEU A 52 5.10 -6.24 6.98
N ARG A 53 5.65 -7.41 6.65
CA ARG A 53 5.80 -8.51 7.60
C ARG A 53 6.79 -8.18 8.72
N ARG A 54 7.87 -7.46 8.42
CA ARG A 54 8.88 -7.01 9.38
C ARG A 54 8.35 -5.94 10.33
N LEU A 55 7.47 -5.08 9.82
CA LEU A 55 6.83 -3.99 10.58
C LEU A 55 5.64 -4.45 11.41
N ARG A 56 5.20 -5.70 11.21
CA ARG A 56 4.12 -6.28 12.00
C ARG A 56 4.62 -6.55 13.42
N CYS A 57 4.25 -5.67 14.33
CA CYS A 57 4.43 -5.83 15.77
C CYS A 57 3.09 -6.22 16.43
N ASP A 58 3.11 -6.52 17.72
CA ASP A 58 1.88 -6.82 18.50
C ASP A 58 0.94 -5.61 18.61
N GLU A 59 1.46 -4.40 18.43
CA GLU A 59 0.67 -3.16 18.45
C GLU A 59 0.22 -2.76 17.03
N PRO A 60 -1.06 -2.39 16.86
CA PRO A 60 -1.55 -1.85 15.59
C PRO A 60 -0.86 -0.52 15.28
N ARG A 61 -0.30 -0.41 14.07
CA ARG A 61 0.36 0.80 13.56
C ARG A 61 -0.29 1.29 12.28
N GLN A 62 -0.33 2.60 12.10
CA GLN A 62 -0.78 3.23 10.87
C GLN A 62 0.42 3.50 9.98
N LEU A 63 0.43 2.86 8.81
CA LEU A 63 1.51 2.97 7.83
C LEU A 63 0.98 3.56 6.54
N TRP A 64 1.70 4.53 6.00
CA TRP A 64 1.47 5.01 4.64
C TRP A 64 2.33 4.21 3.66
N VAL A 65 1.69 3.64 2.64
CA VAL A 65 2.32 2.76 1.64
C VAL A 65 1.88 3.18 0.24
N ASP A 66 2.80 3.71 -0.55
CA ASP A 66 2.52 4.22 -1.90
C ASP A 66 1.84 3.17 -2.81
N ALA A 67 2.27 1.91 -2.77
CA ALA A 67 1.72 0.84 -3.61
C ALA A 67 0.27 0.44 -3.28
N VAL A 68 -0.22 0.79 -2.09
CA VAL A 68 -1.62 0.58 -1.69
C VAL A 68 -2.44 1.85 -1.89
N CYS A 69 -1.82 3.03 -1.71
CA CYS A 69 -2.48 4.32 -1.90
C CYS A 69 -2.61 4.74 -3.37
N ILE A 70 -1.75 4.26 -4.26
CA ILE A 70 -1.88 4.46 -5.70
C ILE A 70 -2.77 3.35 -6.23
N ASP A 71 -3.99 3.70 -6.62
CA ASP A 71 -4.86 2.83 -7.42
C ASP A 71 -4.14 2.53 -8.74
N ARG A 72 -3.31 1.48 -8.75
CA ARG A 72 -2.62 0.98 -9.95
C ARG A 72 -3.59 0.37 -10.96
N ASN A 73 -4.87 0.21 -10.61
CA ASN A 73 -5.90 -0.21 -11.54
C ASN A 73 -6.42 0.98 -12.38
N ASN A 74 -6.07 2.22 -12.03
CA ASN A 74 -6.34 3.40 -12.84
C ASN A 74 -5.27 3.67 -13.92
N GLU A 75 -4.51 2.66 -14.35
CA GLU A 75 -3.76 2.71 -15.63
C GLU A 75 -4.70 2.86 -16.85
N GLU A 76 -6.03 2.77 -16.65
CA GLU A 76 -7.03 3.18 -17.64
C GLU A 76 -7.12 4.71 -17.86
N GLU A 77 -6.42 5.53 -17.07
CA GLU A 77 -6.23 6.98 -17.31
C GLU A 77 -4.95 7.31 -18.11
N LYS A 78 -4.22 6.32 -18.65
CA LYS A 78 -3.17 6.56 -19.66
C LYS A 78 -3.64 6.37 -21.10
N ARG A 79 -4.86 5.88 -21.32
CA ARG A 79 -5.45 5.69 -22.66
C ARG A 79 -6.46 6.78 -23.03
N ARG A 80 -6.19 8.03 -22.63
CA ARG A 80 -6.96 9.19 -23.08
C ARG A 80 -6.06 10.41 -23.32
N ASN A 81 -4.94 10.18 -24.00
CA ASN A 81 -4.19 11.27 -24.63
C ASN A 81 -3.59 10.78 -25.96
N ASN A 82 -4.47 10.35 -26.87
CA ASN A 82 -4.26 10.26 -28.31
C ASN A 82 -5.67 10.10 -28.92
N PRO A 83 -6.13 10.91 -29.87
CA PRO A 83 -5.40 11.78 -30.81
C PRO A 83 -5.42 13.28 -30.49
#